data_AF-A0A945AFV4-F1
#
_entry.id   AF-A0A945AFV4-F1
#
_cell.length_a   1.000
_cell.length_b   1.000
_cell.length_c   1.000
_cell.angle_alpha   90.00
_cell.angle_beta   90.00
_cell.angle_gamma   90.00
#
_symmetry.space_group_name_H-M   'P 1'
#
loop_
_entity.id
_entity.type
_entity.pdbx_description
1 polymer ?
#
loop_
_entity_poly.entity_id
_entity_poly.type
_entity_poly.pdbx_seq_one_letter_code
_entity_poly.pdbx_strand_id
1 'polypeptide(L)'
;VHVLGCVGELSGGAFRITGASLSDDGTRLAACTYTGLWVYHADKKMSPAELIKTEPWSLTHDMSVEAAGFKGDDLILTNERRDIFKLSPWWYEQGLDLPPRDIQSIFKHEEDIYPDLAEMETQSYRDMGVLIDGCQVVLLAEDMDARLTWPLDIPRSDRYTFSAILTRGPEYGRVQLYVDGQPAGEPQDLYAEKTAVGSWVPLGVPSVTRGYHELTLYVVGKSEQSAGYKVGIDSYHLQPASPFAKQFHLIGPFDKKNPDDIDTPLPPEKDPDLADSFTGIGGKKITWKPTETRDDALLRIGEAFPEAPRYAVAYALTYAYSKNARLADLLVGSDDQVAVWVNGKEVHRNNVGRGAFPDSDIVPCELNAGWNKVLCKIGQSGGGWGLFLRFNDPDGSLKYGLKAEE
;
A
#
# COMPACT_ATOMS: atom_id res chain seq x y z
N VAL A 1 12.95 27.01 -3.99
CA VAL A 1 13.87 27.84 -4.81
C VAL A 1 15.33 27.37 -4.70
N HIS A 2 15.88 27.17 -3.49
CA HIS A 2 17.28 26.73 -3.33
C HIS A 2 17.56 25.29 -3.81
N VAL A 3 16.62 24.35 -3.58
CA VAL A 3 16.77 22.94 -4.00
C VAL A 3 16.79 22.81 -5.53
N LEU A 4 15.80 23.40 -6.22
CA LEU A 4 15.74 23.38 -7.69
C LEU A 4 16.95 24.05 -8.36
N GLY A 5 17.53 25.10 -7.74
CA GLY A 5 18.74 25.74 -8.24
C GLY A 5 19.97 24.83 -8.21
N CYS A 6 20.13 24.02 -7.14
CA CYS A 6 21.22 23.05 -7.04
C CYS A 6 20.97 21.79 -7.88
N VAL A 7 19.72 21.40 -8.08
CA VAL A 7 19.35 20.18 -8.84
C VAL A 7 19.30 20.46 -10.35
N GLY A 8 19.01 21.68 -10.79
CA GLY A 8 19.06 22.07 -12.21
C GLY A 8 20.44 21.94 -12.87
N GLU A 9 21.51 21.94 -12.08
CA GLU A 9 22.88 21.70 -12.54
C GLU A 9 23.19 20.20 -12.77
N LEU A 10 22.39 19.27 -12.22
CA LEU A 10 22.62 17.82 -12.25
C LEU A 10 22.45 17.19 -13.63
N SER A 11 21.71 17.81 -14.54
CA SER A 11 21.41 17.20 -15.83
C SER A 11 22.37 17.59 -16.94
N GLY A 12 23.40 18.40 -16.66
CA GLY A 12 24.22 19.02 -17.71
C GLY A 12 23.40 19.86 -18.69
N GLY A 13 22.20 20.30 -18.27
CA GLY A 13 21.21 20.96 -19.14
C GLY A 13 20.32 20.02 -19.97
N ALA A 14 20.46 18.69 -19.86
CA ALA A 14 19.76 17.72 -20.70
C ALA A 14 18.40 17.26 -20.15
N PHE A 15 18.16 17.36 -18.85
CA PHE A 15 16.91 16.92 -18.20
C PHE A 15 16.30 18.06 -17.39
N ARG A 16 15.06 18.44 -17.72
CA ARG A 16 14.27 19.36 -16.90
C ARG A 16 13.76 18.58 -15.69
N ILE A 17 14.24 18.94 -14.50
CA ILE A 17 13.70 18.42 -13.24
C ILE A 17 12.25 18.85 -13.14
N THR A 18 11.36 17.87 -12.96
CA THR A 18 9.93 18.09 -12.81
C THR A 18 9.57 18.33 -11.35
N GLY A 19 10.23 17.63 -10.42
CA GLY A 19 10.01 17.77 -8.99
C GLY A 19 11.24 17.47 -8.14
N ALA A 20 11.33 18.11 -6.98
CA ALA A 20 12.34 17.81 -5.97
C ALA A 20 11.85 18.16 -4.56
N SER A 21 12.20 17.34 -3.58
CA SER A 21 11.84 17.58 -2.17
C SER A 21 12.90 17.06 -1.22
N LEU A 22 13.08 17.76 -0.11
CA LEU A 22 13.98 17.41 0.98
C LEU A 22 13.16 16.78 2.11
N SER A 23 13.65 15.70 2.72
CA SER A 23 13.04 15.14 3.92
C SER A 23 13.12 16.10 5.11
N ASP A 24 12.21 15.98 6.07
CA ASP A 24 12.11 16.88 7.22
C ASP A 24 13.39 16.88 8.09
N ASP A 25 14.04 15.73 8.20
CA ASP A 25 15.31 15.56 8.92
C ASP A 25 16.53 16.09 8.13
N GLY A 26 16.36 16.38 6.84
CA GLY A 26 17.39 16.84 5.91
C GLY A 26 18.48 15.82 5.61
N THR A 27 18.21 14.53 5.81
CA THR A 27 19.12 13.43 5.46
C THR A 27 18.90 12.92 4.05
N ARG A 28 17.74 13.22 3.42
CA ARG A 28 17.37 12.74 2.09
C ARG A 28 16.88 13.87 1.19
N LEU A 29 17.22 13.77 -0.09
CA LEU A 29 16.73 14.65 -1.15
C LEU A 29 16.24 13.79 -2.31
N ALA A 30 14.95 13.87 -2.62
CA ALA A 30 14.38 13.29 -3.83
C ALA A 30 14.42 14.31 -4.97
N ALA A 31 14.79 13.87 -6.17
CA ALA A 31 14.73 14.63 -7.40
C ALA A 31 14.20 13.73 -8.53
N CYS A 32 13.32 14.26 -9.37
CA CYS A 32 12.72 13.52 -10.46
C CYS A 32 12.67 14.34 -11.75
N THR A 33 12.63 13.60 -12.85
CA THR A 33 12.26 14.03 -14.19
C THR A 33 11.11 13.13 -14.66
N TYR A 34 10.57 13.36 -15.85
CA TYR A 34 9.56 12.46 -16.41
C TYR A 34 10.02 11.00 -16.53
N THR A 35 11.31 10.71 -16.63
CA THR A 35 11.80 9.34 -16.87
C THR A 35 12.88 8.90 -15.87
N GLY A 36 13.13 9.67 -14.83
CA GLY A 36 14.15 9.33 -13.84
C GLY A 36 13.80 9.86 -12.47
N LEU A 37 14.10 9.05 -11.46
CA LEU A 37 13.90 9.36 -10.05
C LEU A 37 15.15 8.99 -9.27
N TRP A 38 15.63 9.93 -8.45
CA TRP A 38 16.82 9.79 -7.62
C TRP A 38 16.53 10.21 -6.19
N VAL A 39 17.00 9.43 -5.23
CA VAL A 39 16.97 9.77 -3.81
C VAL A 39 18.39 9.80 -3.28
N TYR A 40 18.91 11.01 -3.09
CA TYR A 40 20.20 11.26 -2.47
C TYR A 40 20.08 11.14 -0.95
N HIS A 41 21.11 10.66 -0.28
CA HIS A 41 21.03 10.35 1.14
C HIS A 41 22.37 10.54 1.88
N ALA A 42 22.28 10.76 3.19
CA ALA A 42 23.43 10.84 4.10
C ALA A 42 23.06 10.42 5.52
N ASP A 43 24.04 9.95 6.29
CA ASP A 43 23.83 9.52 7.69
C ASP A 43 23.52 10.68 8.67
N LYS A 44 23.62 11.91 8.18
CA LYS A 44 23.37 13.13 8.96
C LYS A 44 22.80 14.22 8.07
N LYS A 45 22.13 15.19 8.69
CA LYS A 45 21.60 16.37 8.02
C LYS A 45 22.68 17.08 7.20
N MET A 46 22.40 17.31 5.93
CA MET A 46 23.29 17.99 4.98
C MET A 46 22.51 19.06 4.20
N SER A 47 23.22 20.00 3.58
CA SER A 47 22.58 20.92 2.64
C SER A 47 22.21 20.18 1.34
N PRO A 48 21.19 20.64 0.59
CA PRO A 48 20.87 20.05 -0.71
C PRO A 48 22.07 19.99 -1.66
N ALA A 49 22.96 21.01 -1.65
CA ALA A 49 24.16 21.06 -2.47
C ALA A 49 25.23 20.01 -2.09
N GLU A 50 25.19 19.50 -0.86
CA GLU A 50 26.05 18.41 -0.40
C GLU A 50 25.41 17.05 -0.67
N LEU A 51 24.10 16.91 -0.44
CA LEU A 51 23.35 15.68 -0.71
C LEU A 51 23.46 15.26 -2.17
N ILE A 52 23.34 16.18 -3.13
CA ILE A 52 23.43 15.85 -4.55
C ILE A 52 24.81 15.29 -4.99
N LYS A 53 25.83 15.40 -4.14
CA LYS A 53 27.18 14.84 -4.38
C LYS A 53 27.32 13.40 -3.87
N THR A 54 26.34 12.91 -3.12
CA THR A 54 26.27 11.51 -2.66
C THR A 54 25.84 10.61 -3.82
N GLU A 55 26.12 9.32 -3.70
CA GLU A 55 25.57 8.33 -4.64
C GLU A 55 24.07 8.18 -4.36
N PRO A 56 23.18 8.48 -5.31
CA PRO A 56 21.75 8.35 -5.08
C PRO A 56 21.30 6.91 -5.24
N TRP A 57 20.21 6.57 -4.58
CA TRP A 57 19.37 5.47 -5.04
C TRP A 57 18.63 5.92 -6.30
N SER A 58 18.87 5.23 -7.43
CA SER A 58 18.24 5.51 -8.72
C SER A 58 17.10 4.51 -8.95
N LEU A 59 15.89 5.01 -9.19
CA LEU A 59 14.71 4.19 -9.43
C LEU A 59 14.29 4.31 -10.90
N THR A 60 13.98 3.18 -11.54
CA THR A 60 13.49 3.17 -12.92
C THR A 60 11.96 3.21 -12.96
N HIS A 61 11.40 3.96 -13.91
CA HIS A 61 9.96 4.09 -14.09
C HIS A 61 9.58 4.57 -15.50
N ASP A 62 8.35 4.27 -15.91
CA ASP A 62 7.72 4.74 -17.16
C ASP A 62 6.56 5.72 -16.90
N MET A 63 6.44 6.19 -15.64
CA MET A 63 5.22 6.85 -15.16
C MET A 63 5.14 8.37 -15.37
N SER A 64 6.12 9.01 -16.02
CA SER A 64 6.13 10.49 -16.18
C SER A 64 6.03 11.24 -14.84
N VAL A 65 6.89 10.89 -13.87
CA VAL A 65 6.88 11.51 -12.53
C VAL A 65 7.07 13.03 -12.65
N GLU A 66 6.16 13.76 -12.04
CA GLU A 66 6.11 15.22 -12.10
C GLU A 66 6.50 15.86 -10.77
N ALA A 67 6.08 15.27 -9.64
CA ALA A 67 6.39 15.82 -8.33
C ALA A 67 6.84 14.73 -7.35
N ALA A 68 7.72 15.13 -6.45
CA ALA A 68 8.18 14.32 -5.32
C ALA A 68 8.02 15.14 -4.04
N GLY A 69 7.59 14.51 -2.96
CA GLY A 69 7.39 15.07 -1.63
C GLY A 69 7.73 14.04 -0.57
N PHE A 70 7.96 14.46 0.67
CA PHE A 70 8.12 13.52 1.79
C PHE A 70 6.97 13.72 2.77
N LYS A 71 6.49 12.62 3.36
CA LYS A 71 5.62 12.59 4.54
C LYS A 71 6.28 11.73 5.59
N GLY A 72 7.01 12.35 6.53
CA GLY A 72 7.99 11.62 7.34
C GLY A 72 9.11 11.10 6.44
N ASP A 73 9.47 9.82 6.58
CA ASP A 73 10.45 9.18 5.69
C ASP A 73 9.81 8.60 4.41
N ASP A 74 8.47 8.58 4.30
CA ASP A 74 7.82 8.06 3.10
C ASP A 74 7.93 9.08 1.95
N LEU A 75 8.43 8.63 0.80
CA LEU A 75 8.49 9.39 -0.44
C LEU A 75 7.15 9.31 -1.17
N ILE A 76 6.53 10.46 -1.36
CA ILE A 76 5.28 10.65 -2.09
C ILE A 76 5.64 11.12 -3.50
N LEU A 77 5.23 10.38 -4.52
CA LEU A 77 5.38 10.78 -5.91
C LEU A 77 4.02 11.05 -6.52
N THR A 78 4.00 11.94 -7.51
CA THR A 78 2.88 12.07 -8.42
C THR A 78 3.36 12.25 -9.85
N ASN A 79 2.51 11.91 -10.82
CA ASN A 79 2.78 12.06 -12.24
C ASN A 79 1.76 13.00 -12.90
N GLU A 80 1.93 13.21 -14.21
CA GLU A 80 1.00 14.03 -15.02
C GLU A 80 -0.45 13.49 -15.02
N ARG A 81 -0.67 12.25 -14.56
CA ARG A 81 -2.00 11.63 -14.42
C ARG A 81 -2.56 11.69 -13.00
N ARG A 82 -1.89 12.40 -12.07
CA ARG A 82 -2.22 12.48 -10.63
C ARG A 82 -2.29 11.14 -9.92
N ASP A 83 -1.64 10.11 -10.48
CA ASP A 83 -1.40 8.90 -9.70
C ASP A 83 -0.53 9.32 -8.49
N ILE A 84 -0.94 8.97 -7.27
CA ILE A 84 -0.19 9.20 -6.02
C ILE A 84 0.48 7.89 -5.63
N PHE A 85 1.80 7.88 -5.65
CA PHE A 85 2.60 6.75 -5.20
C PHE A 85 3.19 7.07 -3.84
N LYS A 86 3.11 6.11 -2.92
CA LYS A 86 3.75 6.19 -1.62
C LYS A 86 4.83 5.12 -1.53
N LEU A 87 6.08 5.53 -1.35
CA LEU A 87 7.23 4.64 -1.23
C LEU A 87 7.80 4.77 0.18
N SER A 88 7.88 3.65 0.89
CA SER A 88 8.54 3.62 2.20
C SER A 88 10.07 3.58 2.07
N PRO A 89 10.83 3.91 3.12
CA PRO A 89 12.28 4.06 3.04
C PRO A 89 13.02 2.88 2.46
N TRP A 90 12.68 1.70 2.98
CA TRP A 90 13.23 0.44 2.52
C TRP A 90 13.04 0.22 1.00
N TRP A 91 12.00 0.79 0.37
CA TRP A 91 11.75 0.64 -1.07
C TRP A 91 12.80 1.35 -1.92
N TYR A 92 12.93 2.67 -1.70
CA TYR A 92 13.87 3.47 -2.47
C TYR A 92 15.31 3.19 -2.04
N GLU A 93 15.56 2.75 -0.80
CA GLU A 93 16.88 2.32 -0.31
C GLU A 93 17.46 1.12 -1.06
N GLN A 94 16.59 0.28 -1.63
CA GLN A 94 16.98 -0.89 -2.43
C GLN A 94 16.99 -0.60 -3.94
N GLY A 95 16.65 0.63 -4.37
CA GLY A 95 16.56 0.98 -5.79
C GLY A 95 15.51 0.18 -6.56
N LEU A 96 14.43 -0.22 -5.87
CA LEU A 96 13.38 -1.06 -6.45
C LEU A 96 12.51 -0.25 -7.43
N ASP A 97 12.04 -0.92 -8.48
CA ASP A 97 11.11 -0.32 -9.45
C ASP A 97 9.86 0.20 -8.74
N LEU A 98 9.28 1.28 -9.26
CA LEU A 98 8.09 1.88 -8.67
C LEU A 98 6.91 0.89 -8.70
N PRO A 99 6.06 0.88 -7.65
CA PRO A 99 5.00 -0.11 -7.49
C PRO A 99 4.04 -0.08 -8.67
N PRO A 100 3.32 -1.18 -8.92
CA PRO A 100 2.25 -1.17 -9.91
C PRO A 100 1.23 -0.09 -9.53
N ARG A 101 0.70 0.50 -10.59
CA ARG A 101 -0.29 1.56 -10.62
C ARG A 101 -1.58 1.14 -9.88
N ASP A 102 -1.68 1.41 -8.59
CA ASP A 102 -2.90 1.13 -7.80
C ASP A 102 -4.06 2.10 -8.12
N ILE A 103 -3.77 3.20 -8.82
CA ILE A 103 -4.75 4.14 -9.34
C ILE A 103 -5.16 3.73 -10.75
N GLN A 104 -6.45 3.44 -10.90
CA GLN A 104 -7.07 3.10 -12.16
C GLN A 104 -7.73 4.37 -12.73
N SER A 105 -7.32 4.75 -13.93
CA SER A 105 -7.99 5.83 -14.66
C SER A 105 -9.42 5.41 -14.99
N ILE A 106 -10.39 6.31 -14.80
CA ILE A 106 -11.78 6.02 -15.16
C ILE A 106 -11.89 5.74 -16.67
N PHE A 107 -11.11 6.47 -17.48
CA PHE A 107 -11.02 6.32 -18.94
C PHE A 107 -10.54 4.96 -19.44
N LYS A 108 -10.00 4.09 -18.57
CA LYS A 108 -9.74 2.68 -18.94
C LYS A 108 -11.03 1.96 -19.37
N HIS A 109 -12.16 2.44 -18.89
CA HIS A 109 -13.50 1.93 -19.19
C HIS A 109 -14.31 2.93 -20.01
N GLU A 110 -13.69 3.85 -20.76
CA GLU A 110 -14.43 4.93 -21.45
C GLU A 110 -15.62 4.42 -22.30
N GLU A 111 -15.48 3.26 -22.95
CA GLU A 111 -16.55 2.63 -23.73
C GLU A 111 -17.63 1.93 -22.87
N ASP A 112 -17.31 1.61 -21.61
CA ASP A 112 -18.15 0.87 -20.67
C ASP A 112 -18.68 1.75 -19.51
N ILE A 113 -18.29 3.03 -19.47
CA ILE A 113 -18.88 4.01 -18.55
C ILE A 113 -20.20 4.47 -19.15
N TYR A 114 -21.26 4.36 -18.37
CA TYR A 114 -22.56 4.87 -18.78
C TYR A 114 -23.16 5.77 -17.71
N PRO A 115 -23.56 7.00 -18.07
CA PRO A 115 -24.36 7.84 -17.20
C PRO A 115 -25.82 7.38 -17.23
N ASP A 116 -26.57 7.70 -16.18
CA ASP A 116 -28.03 7.65 -16.20
C ASP A 116 -28.59 8.90 -15.54
N LEU A 117 -29.72 9.38 -16.08
CA LEU A 117 -30.42 10.60 -15.69
C LEU A 117 -29.57 11.90 -15.75
N ALA A 118 -28.45 11.89 -16.48
CA ALA A 118 -27.63 13.07 -16.74
C ALA A 118 -26.78 12.92 -18.01
N GLU A 119 -26.37 14.04 -18.60
CA GLU A 119 -25.36 14.06 -19.65
C GLU A 119 -23.96 13.90 -19.05
N MET A 120 -23.05 13.34 -19.85
CA MET A 120 -21.65 13.15 -19.49
C MET A 120 -20.77 13.82 -20.54
N GLU A 121 -19.75 14.54 -20.09
CA GLU A 121 -18.72 15.10 -20.96
C GLU A 121 -17.32 14.86 -20.39
N THR A 122 -16.32 14.88 -21.26
CA THR A 122 -14.92 14.96 -20.83
C THR A 122 -14.50 16.42 -20.81
N GLN A 123 -13.97 16.87 -19.68
CA GLN A 123 -13.53 18.25 -19.50
C GLN A 123 -12.04 18.29 -19.16
N SER A 124 -11.25 19.04 -19.93
CA SER A 124 -9.84 19.27 -19.58
C SER A 124 -9.73 20.26 -18.43
N TYR A 125 -8.73 20.08 -17.57
CA TYR A 125 -8.51 21.01 -16.47
C TYR A 125 -8.13 22.41 -16.95
N ARG A 126 -7.46 22.51 -18.11
CA ARG A 126 -7.12 23.79 -18.74
C ARG A 126 -8.37 24.57 -19.16
N ASP A 127 -9.38 23.89 -19.71
CA ASP A 127 -10.64 24.53 -20.11
C ASP A 127 -11.44 25.02 -18.89
N MET A 128 -11.24 24.39 -17.73
CA MET A 128 -11.78 24.86 -16.44
C MET A 128 -10.99 26.04 -15.84
N GLY A 129 -9.96 26.53 -16.53
CA GLY A 129 -9.08 27.60 -16.05
C GLY A 129 -8.03 27.14 -15.02
N VAL A 130 -7.83 25.82 -14.86
CA VAL A 130 -6.79 25.26 -14.00
C VAL A 130 -5.57 24.94 -14.87
N LEU A 131 -4.42 25.55 -14.55
CA LEU A 131 -3.20 25.44 -15.34
C LEU A 131 -2.46 24.10 -15.11
N ILE A 132 -3.16 22.98 -15.27
CA ILE A 132 -2.61 21.62 -15.22
C ILE A 132 -3.10 20.81 -16.43
N ASP A 133 -2.31 19.83 -16.87
CA ASP A 133 -2.72 18.85 -17.89
C ASP A 133 -3.64 17.78 -17.29
N GLY A 134 -4.32 17.03 -18.17
CA GLY A 134 -5.29 16.01 -17.79
C GLY A 134 -6.74 16.44 -17.97
N CYS A 135 -7.64 15.50 -17.71
CA CYS A 135 -9.07 15.67 -17.86
C CYS A 135 -9.83 14.83 -16.82
N GLN A 136 -11.11 15.12 -16.71
CA GLN A 136 -12.06 14.36 -15.91
C GLN A 136 -13.29 14.03 -16.74
N VAL A 137 -14.00 12.99 -16.34
CA VAL A 137 -15.38 12.75 -16.73
C VAL A 137 -16.27 13.58 -15.81
N VAL A 138 -17.12 14.42 -16.40
CA VAL A 138 -18.08 15.26 -15.69
C VAL A 138 -19.48 14.75 -15.95
N LEU A 139 -20.19 14.38 -14.88
CA LEU A 139 -21.62 14.15 -14.88
C LEU A 139 -22.32 15.49 -14.65
N LEU A 140 -23.02 15.97 -15.68
CA LEU A 140 -23.79 17.22 -15.66
C LEU A 140 -25.17 16.99 -15.02
N ALA A 141 -25.17 16.54 -13.76
CA ALA A 141 -26.39 16.27 -13.02
C ALA A 141 -27.13 17.56 -12.66
N GLU A 142 -28.46 17.54 -12.85
CA GLU A 142 -29.37 18.64 -12.48
C GLU A 142 -30.16 18.35 -11.20
N ASP A 143 -30.26 17.08 -10.78
CA ASP A 143 -30.96 16.63 -9.58
C ASP A 143 -30.30 15.38 -8.97
N MET A 144 -30.85 14.89 -7.87
CA MET A 144 -30.53 13.60 -7.25
C MET A 144 -30.78 12.42 -8.20
N ASP A 145 -30.25 11.26 -7.82
CA ASP A 145 -30.36 9.97 -8.53
C ASP A 145 -29.60 9.87 -9.87
N ALA A 146 -29.12 10.99 -10.41
CA ALA A 146 -28.11 10.99 -11.47
C ALA A 146 -26.90 10.17 -11.03
N ARG A 147 -26.36 9.36 -11.94
CA ARG A 147 -25.32 8.40 -11.61
C ARG A 147 -24.33 8.17 -12.74
N LEU A 148 -23.13 7.77 -12.35
CA LEU A 148 -22.09 7.26 -13.24
C LEU A 148 -21.79 5.82 -12.84
N THR A 149 -21.89 4.88 -13.78
CA THR A 149 -21.57 3.47 -13.54
C THR A 149 -20.41 3.02 -14.40
N TRP A 150 -19.54 2.17 -13.85
CA TRP A 150 -18.44 1.53 -14.58
C TRP A 150 -18.13 0.13 -14.03
N PRO A 151 -17.59 -0.78 -14.86
CA PRO A 151 -17.26 -2.13 -14.44
C PRO A 151 -16.03 -2.20 -13.55
N LEU A 152 -15.97 -3.20 -12.68
CA LEU A 152 -14.83 -3.53 -11.85
C LEU A 152 -14.63 -5.04 -11.75
N ASP A 153 -13.44 -5.50 -12.15
CA ASP A 153 -13.02 -6.89 -11.91
C ASP A 153 -12.19 -6.99 -10.63
N ILE A 154 -12.73 -7.70 -9.64
CA ILE A 154 -12.07 -7.97 -8.37
C ILE A 154 -11.32 -9.30 -8.44
N PRO A 155 -9.98 -9.31 -8.24
CA PRO A 155 -9.19 -10.54 -8.35
C PRO A 155 -9.41 -11.50 -7.18
N ARG A 156 -9.83 -11.00 -6.01
CA ARG A 156 -9.97 -11.78 -4.77
C ARG A 156 -11.07 -11.21 -3.89
N SER A 157 -11.88 -12.07 -3.26
CA SER A 157 -12.84 -11.62 -2.26
C SER A 157 -12.12 -11.01 -1.06
N ASP A 158 -12.40 -9.74 -0.75
CA ASP A 158 -11.73 -9.01 0.31
C ASP A 158 -12.57 -7.79 0.73
N ARG A 159 -12.12 -7.09 1.76
CA ARG A 159 -12.48 -5.69 1.97
C ARG A 159 -11.56 -4.81 1.14
N TYR A 160 -12.10 -3.73 0.63
CA TYR A 160 -11.37 -2.85 -0.27
C TYR A 160 -11.58 -1.40 0.10
N THR A 161 -10.50 -0.66 0.34
CA THR A 161 -10.56 0.79 0.43
C THR A 161 -10.76 1.34 -0.97
N PHE A 162 -11.91 1.99 -1.18
CA PHE A 162 -12.19 2.76 -2.38
C PHE A 162 -11.97 4.24 -2.10
N SER A 163 -11.18 4.88 -2.94
CA SER A 163 -11.04 6.33 -3.01
C SER A 163 -11.10 6.79 -4.45
N ALA A 164 -11.46 8.03 -4.70
CA ALA A 164 -11.45 8.60 -6.03
C ALA A 164 -10.79 9.98 -6.04
N ILE A 165 -10.20 10.31 -7.18
CA ILE A 165 -9.78 11.65 -7.51
C ILE A 165 -10.99 12.37 -8.10
N LEU A 166 -11.61 13.22 -7.28
CA LEU A 166 -12.81 13.98 -7.63
C LEU A 166 -12.53 15.47 -7.71
N THR A 167 -13.32 16.17 -8.51
CA THR A 167 -13.35 17.63 -8.47
C THR A 167 -14.35 18.11 -7.44
N ARG A 168 -13.96 19.15 -6.70
CA ARG A 168 -14.81 19.89 -5.79
C ARG A 168 -15.04 21.30 -6.32
N GLY A 169 -16.17 21.91 -6.00
CA GLY A 169 -16.44 23.28 -6.43
C GLY A 169 -17.82 23.81 -6.06
N PRO A 170 -18.14 25.04 -6.49
CA PRO A 170 -19.35 25.73 -6.05
C PRO A 170 -20.65 25.09 -6.53
N GLU A 171 -20.59 24.32 -7.61
CA GLU A 171 -21.75 23.67 -8.26
C GLU A 171 -21.76 22.14 -8.07
N TYR A 172 -20.91 21.60 -7.20
CA TYR A 172 -20.72 20.17 -7.06
C TYR A 172 -21.62 19.57 -5.98
N GLY A 173 -22.15 18.38 -6.26
CA GLY A 173 -23.13 17.69 -5.42
C GLY A 173 -22.53 16.91 -4.24
N ARG A 174 -23.41 16.19 -3.55
CA ARG A 174 -23.05 15.11 -2.62
C ARG A 174 -23.17 13.79 -3.33
N VAL A 175 -22.16 12.94 -3.18
CA VAL A 175 -22.09 11.65 -3.85
C VAL A 175 -21.94 10.49 -2.88
N GLN A 176 -22.39 9.31 -3.27
CA GLN A 176 -22.14 8.08 -2.51
C GLN A 176 -21.81 6.95 -3.47
N LEU A 177 -20.81 6.15 -3.12
CA LEU A 177 -20.43 4.96 -3.87
C LEU A 177 -21.39 3.82 -3.56
N TYR A 178 -21.74 3.07 -4.58
CA TYR A 178 -22.50 1.82 -4.52
C TYR A 178 -21.71 0.72 -5.24
N VAL A 179 -21.79 -0.51 -4.73
CA VAL A 179 -21.28 -1.73 -5.35
C VAL A 179 -22.46 -2.66 -5.55
N ASP A 180 -22.76 -3.04 -6.80
CA ASP A 180 -23.92 -3.87 -7.17
C ASP A 180 -25.24 -3.37 -6.56
N GLY A 181 -25.43 -2.05 -6.54
CA GLY A 181 -26.63 -1.40 -5.98
C GLY A 181 -26.70 -1.37 -4.46
N GLN A 182 -25.66 -1.79 -3.72
CA GLN A 182 -25.57 -1.62 -2.26
C GLN A 182 -24.66 -0.44 -1.91
N PRO A 183 -25.05 0.42 -0.94
CA PRO A 183 -24.22 1.55 -0.53
C PRO A 183 -22.88 1.06 0.06
N ALA A 184 -21.79 1.66 -0.40
CA ALA A 184 -20.43 1.23 -0.16
C ALA A 184 -19.60 2.28 0.59
N GLY A 185 -20.22 2.92 1.60
CA GLY A 185 -19.63 3.99 2.42
C GLY A 185 -20.63 5.12 2.67
N GLU A 186 -20.16 6.21 3.26
CA GLU A 186 -20.99 7.37 3.58
C GLU A 186 -20.99 8.41 2.46
N PRO A 187 -22.08 9.19 2.30
CA PRO A 187 -22.10 10.32 1.37
C PRO A 187 -20.95 11.32 1.59
N GLN A 188 -20.33 11.74 0.49
CA GLN A 188 -19.23 12.70 0.45
C GLN A 188 -19.70 14.02 -0.17
N ASP A 189 -19.42 15.13 0.50
CA ASP A 189 -19.78 16.47 0.03
C ASP A 189 -18.66 17.08 -0.83
N LEU A 190 -18.94 17.26 -2.11
CA LEU A 190 -17.97 17.80 -3.07
C LEU A 190 -18.04 19.32 -3.18
N TYR A 191 -18.86 20.00 -2.38
CA TYR A 191 -18.87 21.46 -2.35
C TYR A 191 -17.51 22.03 -1.93
N ALA A 192 -17.11 23.10 -2.59
CA ALA A 192 -16.03 24.00 -2.19
C ALA A 192 -16.31 25.42 -2.73
N GLU A 193 -15.88 26.47 -2.03
CA GLU A 193 -16.07 27.87 -2.47
C GLU A 193 -15.40 28.18 -3.82
N LYS A 194 -14.35 27.43 -4.18
CA LYS A 194 -13.62 27.53 -5.44
C LYS A 194 -13.38 26.14 -5.98
N THR A 195 -13.32 26.04 -7.31
CA THR A 195 -13.00 24.79 -7.99
C THR A 195 -11.65 24.26 -7.55
N ALA A 196 -11.63 23.01 -7.09
CA ALA A 196 -10.45 22.27 -6.66
C ALA A 196 -10.47 20.90 -7.32
N VAL A 197 -9.72 20.78 -8.42
CA VAL A 197 -9.52 19.53 -9.17
C VAL A 197 -8.49 18.65 -8.45
N GLY A 198 -8.55 17.34 -8.66
CA GLY A 198 -7.55 16.41 -8.11
C GLY A 198 -7.72 16.08 -6.62
N SER A 199 -8.92 16.24 -6.05
CA SER A 199 -9.15 15.99 -4.62
C SER A 199 -9.24 14.49 -4.34
N TRP A 200 -8.42 13.97 -3.43
CA TRP A 200 -8.55 12.60 -2.92
C TRP A 200 -9.76 12.48 -2.00
N VAL A 201 -10.79 11.76 -2.43
CA VAL A 201 -12.02 11.55 -1.67
C VAL A 201 -12.16 10.08 -1.28
N PRO A 202 -12.15 9.75 0.02
CA PRO A 202 -12.44 8.39 0.47
C PRO A 202 -13.93 8.10 0.25
N LEU A 203 -14.24 7.00 -0.43
CA LEU A 203 -15.61 6.62 -0.77
C LEU A 203 -16.15 5.51 0.15
N GLY A 204 -15.27 4.66 0.70
CA GLY A 204 -15.62 3.69 1.72
C GLY A 204 -14.73 2.46 1.73
N VAL A 205 -15.11 1.47 2.53
CA VAL A 205 -14.38 0.19 2.66
C VAL A 205 -15.34 -1.01 2.55
N PRO A 206 -16.06 -1.16 1.42
CA PRO A 206 -16.97 -2.27 1.19
C PRO A 206 -16.26 -3.62 1.17
N SER A 207 -17.03 -4.64 1.48
CA SER A 207 -16.69 -6.03 1.22
C SER A 207 -17.13 -6.38 -0.19
N VAL A 208 -16.19 -6.86 -1.01
CA VAL A 208 -16.47 -7.18 -2.42
C VAL A 208 -15.95 -8.58 -2.72
N THR A 209 -16.75 -9.38 -3.41
CA THR A 209 -16.37 -10.75 -3.78
C THR A 209 -15.42 -10.75 -4.96
N ARG A 210 -14.73 -11.87 -5.21
CA ARG A 210 -14.01 -12.09 -6.45
C ARG A 210 -14.97 -12.12 -7.63
N GLY A 211 -14.60 -11.46 -8.72
CA GLY A 211 -15.33 -11.48 -9.99
C GLY A 211 -15.70 -10.09 -10.46
N TYR A 212 -16.61 -10.06 -11.42
CA TYR A 212 -17.13 -8.83 -12.00
C TYR A 212 -18.15 -8.17 -11.08
N HIS A 213 -18.05 -6.85 -10.96
CA HIS A 213 -18.92 -5.99 -10.17
C HIS A 213 -19.21 -4.70 -10.94
N GLU A 214 -20.33 -4.05 -10.62
CA GLU A 214 -20.63 -2.70 -11.10
C GLU A 214 -20.43 -1.70 -9.96
N LEU A 215 -19.59 -0.68 -10.21
CA LEU A 215 -19.46 0.47 -9.32
C LEU A 215 -20.34 1.59 -9.81
N THR A 216 -21.13 2.18 -8.93
CA THR A 216 -21.96 3.33 -9.25
C THR A 216 -21.70 4.47 -8.28
N LEU A 217 -21.39 5.65 -8.81
CA LEU A 217 -21.33 6.88 -8.04
C LEU A 217 -22.66 7.63 -8.20
N TYR A 218 -23.49 7.61 -7.16
CA TYR A 218 -24.79 8.27 -7.15
C TYR A 218 -24.66 9.71 -6.65
N VAL A 219 -25.38 10.62 -7.28
CA VAL A 219 -25.71 11.93 -6.70
C VAL A 219 -26.83 11.74 -5.68
N VAL A 220 -26.51 11.91 -4.41
CA VAL A 220 -27.45 11.70 -3.29
C VAL A 220 -27.95 13.01 -2.68
N GLY A 221 -27.60 14.15 -3.27
CA GLY A 221 -28.04 15.47 -2.84
C GLY A 221 -27.01 16.54 -3.16
N LYS A 222 -27.11 17.67 -2.45
CA LYS A 222 -26.09 18.72 -2.41
C LYS A 222 -26.15 19.46 -1.08
N SER A 223 -25.10 20.18 -0.74
CA SER A 223 -25.14 21.10 0.40
C SER A 223 -26.01 22.32 0.09
N GLU A 224 -26.46 23.03 1.14
CA GLU A 224 -27.20 24.28 0.97
C GLU A 224 -26.39 25.34 0.22
N GLN A 225 -25.06 25.32 0.38
CA GLN A 225 -24.13 26.25 -0.23
C GLN A 225 -23.85 25.94 -1.70
N SER A 226 -24.07 24.69 -2.13
CA SER A 226 -23.80 24.29 -3.50
C SER A 226 -24.89 24.79 -4.45
N ALA A 227 -24.48 25.36 -5.57
CA ALA A 227 -25.35 25.84 -6.63
C ALA A 227 -25.83 24.71 -7.57
N GLY A 228 -25.32 23.49 -7.44
CA GLY A 228 -25.63 22.39 -8.37
C GLY A 228 -25.29 20.99 -7.85
N TYR A 229 -25.40 20.02 -8.76
CA TYR A 229 -25.23 18.59 -8.48
C TYR A 229 -24.08 17.95 -9.26
N LYS A 230 -23.22 18.76 -9.90
CA LYS A 230 -22.13 18.26 -10.76
C LYS A 230 -21.24 17.27 -10.02
N VAL A 231 -20.76 16.28 -10.74
CA VAL A 231 -19.77 15.33 -10.26
C VAL A 231 -18.66 15.26 -11.30
N GLY A 232 -17.42 15.45 -10.87
CA GLY A 232 -16.25 15.33 -11.70
C GLY A 232 -15.35 14.24 -11.14
N ILE A 233 -15.04 13.22 -11.94
CA ILE A 233 -14.17 12.09 -11.58
C ILE A 233 -13.08 11.91 -12.62
N ASP A 234 -11.85 11.74 -12.14
CA ASP A 234 -10.67 11.50 -12.97
C ASP A 234 -10.26 10.03 -12.91
N SER A 235 -10.05 9.54 -11.68
CA SER A 235 -9.53 8.21 -11.42
C SER A 235 -10.03 7.69 -10.09
N TYR A 236 -9.89 6.39 -9.89
CA TYR A 236 -10.20 5.72 -8.63
C TYR A 236 -9.04 4.85 -8.18
N HIS A 237 -8.98 4.62 -6.88
CA HIS A 237 -7.96 3.84 -6.22
C HIS A 237 -8.60 2.72 -5.44
N LEU A 238 -8.05 1.52 -5.60
CA LEU A 238 -8.57 0.32 -4.99
C LEU A 238 -7.45 -0.44 -4.28
N GLN A 239 -7.55 -0.56 -2.96
CA GLN A 239 -6.57 -1.30 -2.17
C GLN A 239 -7.23 -2.31 -1.24
N PRO A 240 -6.72 -3.55 -1.13
CA PRO A 240 -7.25 -4.49 -0.15
C PRO A 240 -7.03 -3.96 1.27
N ALA A 241 -8.08 -3.98 2.07
CA ALA A 241 -8.20 -3.32 3.35
C ALA A 241 -8.32 -4.28 4.54
N SER A 242 -8.22 -5.59 4.31
CA SER A 242 -8.16 -6.54 5.40
C SER A 242 -6.99 -6.25 6.33
N PRO A 243 -7.22 -6.34 7.66
CA PRO A 243 -6.23 -5.92 8.63
C PRO A 243 -5.00 -6.82 8.59
N PHE A 244 -3.83 -6.19 8.75
CA PHE A 244 -2.59 -6.90 9.01
C PHE A 244 -2.51 -7.39 10.45
N ALA A 245 -1.87 -8.54 10.65
CA ALA A 245 -1.39 -8.95 11.96
C ALA A 245 -0.33 -7.93 12.42
N LYS A 246 -0.57 -7.30 13.58
CA LYS A 246 0.33 -6.29 14.14
C LYS A 246 1.13 -6.79 15.34
N GLN A 247 0.77 -7.94 15.89
CA GLN A 247 1.36 -8.47 17.12
C GLN A 247 1.85 -9.90 16.89
N PHE A 248 3.10 -10.13 17.25
CA PHE A 248 3.78 -11.41 17.09
C PHE A 248 4.58 -11.75 18.34
N HIS A 249 4.76 -13.04 18.58
CA HIS A 249 5.89 -13.55 19.34
C HIS A 249 7.04 -13.84 18.38
N LEU A 250 8.18 -13.21 18.59
CA LEU A 250 9.37 -13.38 17.77
C LEU A 250 10.43 -14.19 18.54
N ILE A 251 11.11 -15.10 17.85
CA ILE A 251 12.25 -15.84 18.41
C ILE A 251 13.34 -16.04 17.35
N GLY A 252 14.59 -15.91 17.79
CA GLY A 252 15.76 -15.96 16.94
C GLY A 252 16.93 -15.16 17.54
N PRO A 253 17.99 -14.91 16.75
CA PRO A 253 18.25 -15.54 15.46
C PRO A 253 18.79 -16.97 15.64
N PHE A 254 18.43 -17.85 14.71
CA PHE A 254 19.01 -19.19 14.53
C PHE A 254 20.03 -19.16 13.39
N ASP A 255 21.00 -20.10 13.44
CA ASP A 255 21.95 -20.28 12.35
C ASP A 255 21.24 -20.73 11.06
N LYS A 256 21.53 -20.04 9.96
CA LYS A 256 21.09 -20.43 8.62
C LYS A 256 22.20 -21.25 7.97
N LYS A 257 22.00 -22.57 7.85
CA LYS A 257 23.04 -23.48 7.33
C LYS A 257 23.27 -23.34 5.83
N ASN A 258 22.20 -23.16 5.06
CA ASN A 258 22.27 -22.88 3.64
C ASN A 258 21.94 -21.40 3.40
N PRO A 259 22.86 -20.59 2.84
CA PRO A 259 22.57 -19.19 2.49
C PRO A 259 21.35 -19.02 1.55
N ASP A 260 21.06 -20.01 0.72
CA ASP A 260 20.08 -19.90 -0.36
C ASP A 260 18.68 -20.45 0.00
N ASP A 261 18.52 -21.19 1.10
CA ASP A 261 17.23 -21.73 1.53
C ASP A 261 17.02 -21.72 3.05
N ILE A 262 15.76 -21.89 3.46
CA ILE A 262 15.36 -22.04 4.87
C ILE A 262 14.88 -23.45 5.17
N ASP A 263 15.36 -24.47 4.45
CA ASP A 263 14.77 -25.80 4.50
C ASP A 263 15.29 -26.64 5.66
N THR A 264 16.42 -26.26 6.27
CA THR A 264 16.92 -26.91 7.49
C THR A 264 15.87 -26.82 8.60
N PRO A 265 15.28 -27.94 9.05
CA PRO A 265 14.26 -27.91 10.09
C PRO A 265 14.84 -27.41 11.42
N LEU A 266 14.15 -26.49 12.08
CA LEU A 266 14.52 -25.98 13.40
C LEU A 266 13.45 -26.32 14.44
N PRO A 267 13.82 -26.34 15.74
CA PRO A 267 12.90 -26.77 16.80
C PRO A 267 11.51 -26.09 16.82
N PRO A 268 11.37 -24.78 16.56
CA PRO A 268 10.06 -24.12 16.59
C PRO A 268 9.02 -24.66 15.59
N GLU A 269 9.43 -25.41 14.57
CA GLU A 269 8.52 -25.99 13.57
C GLU A 269 7.62 -27.10 14.16
N LYS A 270 8.00 -27.68 15.30
CA LYS A 270 7.32 -28.83 15.91
C LYS A 270 6.34 -28.40 17.01
N ASP A 271 5.32 -27.65 16.61
CA ASP A 271 4.26 -27.09 17.48
C ASP A 271 4.83 -26.28 18.67
N PRO A 272 5.19 -25.01 18.45
CA PRO A 272 5.91 -24.24 19.45
C PRO A 272 5.02 -23.90 20.66
N ASP A 273 5.59 -24.04 21.86
CA ASP A 273 5.10 -23.46 23.11
C ASP A 273 5.85 -22.15 23.39
N LEU A 274 5.13 -21.12 23.86
CA LEU A 274 5.72 -19.84 24.23
C LEU A 274 6.66 -19.94 25.43
N ALA A 275 6.53 -20.97 26.25
CA ALA A 275 7.46 -21.27 27.36
C ALA A 275 8.79 -21.88 26.89
N ASP A 276 8.88 -22.31 25.63
CA ASP A 276 10.09 -22.95 25.10
C ASP A 276 11.28 -22.00 25.05
N SER A 277 12.47 -22.59 25.15
CA SER A 277 13.74 -21.90 24.93
C SER A 277 14.66 -22.74 24.07
N PHE A 278 15.41 -22.10 23.19
CA PHE A 278 16.29 -22.78 22.25
C PHE A 278 17.69 -22.21 22.27
N THR A 279 18.60 -22.88 21.57
CA THR A 279 19.95 -22.40 21.31
C THR A 279 19.96 -21.69 19.96
N GLY A 280 20.19 -20.38 19.99
CA GLY A 280 20.42 -19.54 18.82
C GLY A 280 21.89 -19.45 18.45
N ILE A 281 22.20 -18.49 17.57
CA ILE A 281 23.55 -18.26 17.05
C ILE A 281 24.57 -18.08 18.18
N GLY A 282 25.73 -18.72 18.03
CA GLY A 282 26.83 -18.65 19.00
C GLY A 282 26.54 -19.33 20.34
N GLY A 283 25.58 -20.26 20.38
CA GLY A 283 25.23 -21.00 21.59
C GLY A 283 24.36 -20.22 22.58
N LYS A 284 23.85 -19.03 22.20
CA LYS A 284 23.05 -18.19 23.07
C LYS A 284 21.68 -18.82 23.33
N LYS A 285 21.20 -18.77 24.57
CA LYS A 285 19.83 -19.13 24.90
C LYS A 285 18.88 -18.05 24.39
N ILE A 286 17.83 -18.43 23.66
CA ILE A 286 16.80 -17.54 23.12
C ILE A 286 15.40 -18.01 23.55
N THR A 287 14.50 -17.05 23.70
CA THR A 287 13.10 -17.25 24.11
C THR A 287 12.18 -16.39 23.26
N TRP A 288 10.90 -16.72 23.21
CA TRP A 288 9.90 -15.91 22.54
C TRP A 288 9.76 -14.54 23.20
N LYS A 289 9.63 -13.50 22.39
CA LYS A 289 9.41 -12.12 22.85
C LYS A 289 8.23 -11.51 22.11
N PRO A 290 7.27 -10.88 22.80
CA PRO A 290 6.27 -10.04 22.14
C PRO A 290 6.97 -8.95 21.31
N THR A 291 6.49 -8.74 20.10
CA THR A 291 6.99 -7.73 19.17
C THR A 291 5.82 -7.23 18.34
N GLU A 292 5.77 -5.92 18.13
CA GLU A 292 4.72 -5.28 17.35
C GLU A 292 5.29 -4.71 16.05
N THR A 293 4.44 -4.64 15.03
CA THR A 293 4.75 -3.92 13.79
C THR A 293 4.72 -2.42 14.03
N ARG A 294 5.29 -1.63 13.11
CA ARG A 294 4.98 -0.19 13.06
C ARG A 294 3.61 0.05 12.40
N ASP A 295 3.26 1.32 12.21
CA ASP A 295 2.01 1.74 11.58
C ASP A 295 1.85 1.24 10.15
N ASP A 296 2.97 1.02 9.45
CA ASP A 296 3.02 0.45 8.11
C ASP A 296 2.73 -1.05 8.06
N ALA A 297 2.54 -1.71 9.20
CA ALA A 297 2.32 -3.15 9.36
C ALA A 297 3.52 -4.06 9.06
N LEU A 298 4.72 -3.51 8.84
CA LEU A 298 5.93 -4.31 8.67
C LEU A 298 6.46 -4.75 10.04
N LEU A 299 6.59 -6.06 10.25
CA LEU A 299 7.37 -6.62 11.35
C LEU A 299 8.85 -6.51 10.99
N ARG A 300 9.58 -5.59 11.64
CA ARG A 300 11.01 -5.35 11.40
C ARG A 300 11.88 -6.28 12.24
N ILE A 301 12.09 -7.49 11.73
CA ILE A 301 12.86 -8.55 12.41
C ILE A 301 14.31 -8.13 12.63
N GLY A 302 14.90 -7.39 11.67
CA GLY A 302 16.28 -6.88 11.78
C GLY A 302 16.48 -5.94 12.97
N GLU A 303 15.48 -5.10 13.29
CA GLU A 303 15.55 -4.21 14.46
C GLU A 303 15.47 -4.98 15.79
N ALA A 304 14.79 -6.13 15.81
CA ALA A 304 14.76 -7.00 16.97
C ALA A 304 16.08 -7.77 17.17
N PHE A 305 16.87 -7.94 16.10
CA PHE A 305 18.15 -8.67 16.11
C PHE A 305 19.27 -7.91 15.38
N PRO A 306 19.68 -6.72 15.87
CA PRO A 306 20.65 -5.86 15.16
C PRO A 306 22.05 -6.49 15.03
N GLU A 307 22.38 -7.43 15.92
CA GLU A 307 23.65 -8.16 15.93
C GLU A 307 23.59 -9.49 15.16
N ALA A 308 22.48 -9.76 14.46
CA ALA A 308 22.37 -10.97 13.65
C ALA A 308 23.35 -10.92 12.47
N PRO A 309 24.04 -12.02 12.13
CA PRO A 309 24.87 -12.08 10.95
C PRO A 309 23.99 -12.03 9.68
N ARG A 310 24.66 -11.84 8.54
CA ARG A 310 24.02 -11.80 7.21
C ARG A 310 23.11 -12.99 6.91
N TYR A 311 23.44 -14.18 7.42
CA TYR A 311 22.65 -15.39 7.22
C TYR A 311 22.07 -15.85 8.56
N ALA A 312 20.78 -15.65 8.72
CA ALA A 312 20.07 -15.98 9.95
C ALA A 312 18.63 -16.44 9.64
N VAL A 313 18.00 -17.07 10.63
CA VAL A 313 16.58 -17.41 10.59
C VAL A 313 15.90 -16.92 11.86
N ALA A 314 14.67 -16.44 11.75
CA ALA A 314 13.80 -16.10 12.86
C ALA A 314 12.42 -16.70 12.65
N TYR A 315 11.68 -16.85 13.74
CA TYR A 315 10.29 -17.27 13.70
C TYR A 315 9.41 -16.20 14.30
N ALA A 316 8.30 -15.91 13.62
CA ALA A 316 7.23 -15.05 14.09
C ALA A 316 5.96 -15.90 14.26
N LEU A 317 5.35 -15.82 15.44
CA LEU A 317 4.14 -16.56 15.80
C LEU A 317 3.03 -15.56 16.13
N THR A 318 1.86 -15.73 15.52
CA THR A 318 0.65 -14.95 15.85
C THR A 318 -0.57 -15.88 15.84
N TYR A 319 -1.70 -15.39 16.33
CA TYR A 319 -2.96 -16.11 16.34
C TYR A 319 -4.01 -15.31 15.59
N ALA A 320 -4.78 -15.98 14.72
CA ALA A 320 -5.87 -15.39 13.96
C ALA A 320 -7.20 -16.01 14.40
N TYR A 321 -8.10 -15.21 14.97
CA TYR A 321 -9.47 -15.65 15.30
C TYR A 321 -10.35 -15.58 14.06
N SER A 322 -10.97 -16.70 13.70
CA SER A 322 -12.01 -16.76 12.68
C SER A 322 -13.35 -17.12 13.31
N LYS A 323 -14.41 -16.37 12.97
CA LYS A 323 -15.75 -16.63 13.52
C LYS A 323 -16.28 -18.02 13.14
N ASN A 324 -15.99 -18.47 11.92
CA ASN A 324 -16.45 -19.75 11.37
C ASN A 324 -15.27 -20.47 10.72
N ALA A 325 -15.35 -21.79 10.58
CA ALA A 325 -14.40 -22.51 9.75
C ALA A 325 -14.59 -22.08 8.28
N ARG A 326 -13.52 -21.68 7.60
CA ARG A 326 -13.59 -21.16 6.24
C ARG A 326 -12.29 -21.36 5.46
N LEU A 327 -12.41 -21.38 4.13
CA LEU A 327 -11.27 -21.14 3.25
C LEU A 327 -10.90 -19.65 3.31
N ALA A 328 -9.60 -19.37 3.33
CA ALA A 328 -9.06 -18.03 3.30
C ALA A 328 -7.77 -18.00 2.47
N ASP A 329 -7.46 -16.86 1.89
CA ASP A 329 -6.16 -16.59 1.31
C ASP A 329 -5.29 -15.94 2.39
N LEU A 330 -4.21 -16.63 2.75
CA LEU A 330 -3.11 -16.09 3.53
C LEU A 330 -2.23 -15.25 2.60
N LEU A 331 -1.95 -14.01 3.00
CA LEU A 331 -1.23 -13.01 2.24
C LEU A 331 0.05 -12.65 2.99
N VAL A 332 1.19 -12.93 2.37
CA VAL A 332 2.49 -12.86 3.03
C VAL A 332 3.46 -12.06 2.19
N GLY A 333 4.20 -11.18 2.85
CA GLY A 333 5.38 -10.52 2.29
C GLY A 333 6.57 -10.78 3.18
N SER A 334 7.71 -11.18 2.62
CA SER A 334 8.90 -11.48 3.42
C SER A 334 10.17 -10.96 2.78
N ASP A 335 11.11 -10.58 3.64
CA ASP A 335 12.50 -10.31 3.30
C ASP A 335 13.33 -11.26 4.16
N ASP A 336 13.90 -12.36 3.68
CA ASP A 336 13.93 -12.90 2.31
C ASP A 336 12.94 -14.08 2.17
N GLN A 337 13.42 -15.31 2.43
CA GLN A 337 12.66 -16.55 2.26
C GLN A 337 11.61 -16.68 3.36
N VAL A 338 10.51 -17.39 3.06
CA VAL A 338 9.46 -17.65 4.04
C VAL A 338 8.92 -19.06 3.97
N ALA A 339 8.59 -19.63 5.13
CA ALA A 339 7.75 -20.81 5.25
C ALA A 339 6.67 -20.54 6.30
N VAL A 340 5.45 -21.00 6.07
CA VAL A 340 4.30 -20.69 6.93
C VAL A 340 3.53 -21.95 7.27
N TRP A 341 3.19 -22.07 8.56
CA TRP A 341 2.33 -23.11 9.09
C TRP A 341 1.07 -22.48 9.66
N VAL A 342 -0.09 -23.04 9.30
CA VAL A 342 -1.39 -22.73 9.89
C VAL A 342 -1.87 -23.96 10.63
N ASN A 343 -2.10 -23.84 11.93
CA ASN A 343 -2.48 -24.95 12.83
C ASN A 343 -1.54 -26.16 12.72
N GLY A 344 -0.23 -25.90 12.60
CA GLY A 344 0.80 -26.94 12.50
C GLY A 344 0.95 -27.59 11.11
N LYS A 345 0.10 -27.27 10.14
CA LYS A 345 0.24 -27.71 8.75
C LYS A 345 1.00 -26.67 7.95
N GLU A 346 2.10 -27.06 7.30
CA GLU A 346 2.81 -26.19 6.36
C GLU A 346 1.88 -25.89 5.17
N VAL A 347 1.59 -24.62 4.94
CA VAL A 347 0.75 -24.16 3.84
C VAL A 347 1.55 -23.47 2.74
N HIS A 348 2.75 -22.98 3.07
CA HIS A 348 3.57 -22.22 2.12
C HIS A 348 5.06 -22.36 2.41
N ARG A 349 5.85 -22.33 1.34
CA ARG A 349 7.31 -22.22 1.36
C ARG A 349 7.79 -21.54 0.09
N ASN A 350 8.62 -20.52 0.25
CA ASN A 350 9.22 -19.78 -0.85
C ASN A 350 10.68 -19.42 -0.55
N ASN A 351 11.61 -20.10 -1.24
CA ASN A 351 13.05 -19.93 -1.09
C ASN A 351 13.60 -18.92 -2.11
N VAL A 352 13.19 -17.66 -1.99
CA VAL A 352 13.64 -16.57 -2.87
C VAL A 352 14.23 -15.44 -2.03
N GLY A 353 15.39 -14.93 -2.45
CA GLY A 353 15.93 -13.67 -1.94
C GLY A 353 15.16 -12.49 -2.54
N ARG A 354 14.55 -11.66 -1.71
CA ARG A 354 13.65 -10.59 -2.13
C ARG A 354 13.38 -9.63 -0.99
N GLY A 355 12.79 -8.50 -1.35
CA GLY A 355 12.22 -7.59 -0.39
C GLY A 355 10.86 -7.97 0.19
N ALA A 356 10.54 -7.43 1.36
CA ALA A 356 9.24 -7.57 2.00
C ALA A 356 8.23 -6.63 1.35
N PHE A 357 7.38 -7.18 0.49
CA PHE A 357 6.24 -6.47 -0.11
C PHE A 357 4.92 -7.07 0.37
N PRO A 358 3.95 -6.26 0.85
CA PRO A 358 2.64 -6.76 1.26
C PRO A 358 1.99 -7.61 0.17
N ASP A 359 1.38 -8.73 0.56
CA ASP A 359 0.62 -9.63 -0.32
C ASP A 359 1.39 -10.23 -1.52
N SER A 360 2.73 -10.19 -1.51
CA SER A 360 3.56 -10.74 -2.60
C SER A 360 3.40 -12.25 -2.80
N ASP A 361 3.08 -12.99 -1.74
CA ASP A 361 2.62 -14.37 -1.81
C ASP A 361 1.13 -14.45 -1.43
N ILE A 362 0.35 -15.19 -2.22
CA ILE A 362 -1.07 -15.46 -1.99
C ILE A 362 -1.24 -16.98 -1.87
N VAL A 363 -1.68 -17.44 -0.70
CA VAL A 363 -1.68 -18.86 -0.34
C VAL A 363 -3.06 -19.27 0.14
N PRO A 364 -3.80 -20.09 -0.62
CA PRO A 364 -5.06 -20.67 -0.14
C PRO A 364 -4.82 -21.57 1.07
N CYS A 365 -5.60 -21.38 2.13
CA CYS A 365 -5.51 -22.16 3.35
C CYS A 365 -6.89 -22.33 4.02
N GLU A 366 -6.94 -23.17 5.05
CA GLU A 366 -8.14 -23.43 5.85
C GLU A 366 -7.96 -22.84 7.24
N LEU A 367 -8.95 -22.09 7.70
CA LEU A 367 -9.09 -21.64 9.08
C LEU A 367 -10.18 -22.45 9.77
N ASN A 368 -9.89 -22.88 11.00
CA ASN A 368 -10.88 -23.40 11.93
C ASN A 368 -11.72 -22.26 12.51
N ALA A 369 -12.94 -22.57 12.96
CA ALA A 369 -13.66 -21.67 13.85
C ALA A 369 -12.88 -21.50 15.16
N GLY A 370 -12.80 -20.27 15.67
CA GLY A 370 -11.99 -19.91 16.81
C GLY A 370 -10.57 -19.46 16.43
N TRP A 371 -9.64 -19.59 17.37
CA TRP A 371 -8.25 -19.17 17.19
C TRP A 371 -7.43 -20.17 16.38
N ASN A 372 -6.70 -19.65 15.40
CA ASN A 372 -5.80 -20.40 14.53
C ASN A 372 -4.37 -19.97 14.81
N LYS A 373 -3.47 -20.94 15.04
CA LYS A 373 -2.04 -20.68 15.26
C LYS A 373 -1.36 -20.45 13.92
N VAL A 374 -0.63 -19.35 13.76
CA VAL A 374 0.09 -19.02 12.51
C VAL A 374 1.56 -18.79 12.82
N LEU A 375 2.40 -19.71 12.36
CA LEU A 375 3.86 -19.66 12.54
C LEU A 375 4.52 -19.35 11.21
N CYS A 376 5.39 -18.35 11.17
CA CYS A 376 6.21 -18.01 10.02
C CYS A 376 7.68 -18.20 10.34
N LYS A 377 8.42 -18.85 9.45
CA LYS A 377 9.89 -18.90 9.43
C LYS A 377 10.37 -17.91 8.37
N ILE A 378 11.28 -17.02 8.74
CA ILE A 378 11.80 -15.99 7.84
C ILE A 378 13.32 -16.11 7.79
N GLY A 379 13.86 -16.30 6.59
CA GLY A 379 15.29 -16.31 6.32
C GLY A 379 15.82 -14.91 6.08
N GLN A 380 17.10 -14.72 6.37
CA GLN A 380 17.85 -13.50 6.07
C GLN A 380 19.06 -13.88 5.19
N SER A 381 19.27 -13.12 4.11
CA SER A 381 20.42 -13.21 3.19
C SER A 381 21.17 -11.88 3.03
N GLY A 382 20.76 -10.82 3.73
CA GLY A 382 21.42 -9.52 3.86
C GLY A 382 20.49 -8.35 3.50
N GLY A 383 20.75 -7.17 4.06
CA GLY A 383 19.87 -6.00 3.85
C GLY A 383 18.74 -5.94 4.87
N GLY A 384 17.51 -5.73 4.40
CA GLY A 384 16.31 -5.70 5.25
C GLY A 384 16.00 -7.07 5.85
N TRP A 385 15.14 -7.13 6.87
CA TRP A 385 14.63 -8.40 7.41
C TRP A 385 13.25 -8.17 7.99
N GLY A 386 12.22 -8.73 7.37
CA GLY A 386 10.87 -8.44 7.82
C GLY A 386 9.76 -9.31 7.24
N LEU A 387 8.56 -9.07 7.77
CA LEU A 387 7.34 -9.83 7.47
C LEU A 387 6.12 -8.90 7.42
N PHE A 388 5.31 -9.06 6.38
CA PHE A 388 3.90 -8.71 6.35
C PHE A 388 3.07 -9.97 6.41
N LEU A 389 1.99 -9.96 7.20
CA LEU A 389 1.06 -11.07 7.26
C LEU A 389 -0.37 -10.58 7.46
N ARG A 390 -1.27 -11.07 6.62
CA ARG A 390 -2.71 -10.96 6.81
C ARG A 390 -3.45 -12.12 6.15
N PHE A 391 -4.73 -12.24 6.43
CA PHE A 391 -5.65 -13.04 5.63
C PHE A 391 -6.63 -12.10 4.95
N ASN A 392 -7.20 -12.51 3.82
CA ASN A 392 -8.39 -11.84 3.32
C ASN A 392 -9.55 -12.00 4.31
N ASP A 393 -10.29 -10.92 4.52
CA ASP A 393 -11.33 -10.81 5.52
C ASP A 393 -12.59 -10.13 4.99
N PRO A 394 -13.24 -10.72 3.96
CA PRO A 394 -14.41 -10.11 3.33
C PRO A 394 -15.58 -9.92 4.31
N ASP A 395 -15.67 -10.61 5.44
CA ASP A 395 -16.71 -10.37 6.46
C ASP A 395 -16.28 -9.44 7.61
N GLY A 396 -15.02 -8.96 7.59
CA GLY A 396 -14.47 -8.05 8.60
C GLY A 396 -14.42 -8.65 10.00
N SER A 397 -14.47 -9.98 10.14
CA SER A 397 -14.59 -10.66 11.43
C SER A 397 -13.27 -11.17 12.01
N LEU A 398 -12.18 -11.18 11.23
CA LEU A 398 -10.89 -11.65 11.70
C LEU A 398 -10.31 -10.72 12.76
N LYS A 399 -9.69 -11.33 13.76
CA LYS A 399 -8.88 -10.63 14.77
C LYS A 399 -7.52 -11.30 14.89
N TYR A 400 -6.51 -10.53 15.26
CA TYR A 400 -5.19 -11.05 15.57
C TYR A 400 -4.86 -10.88 17.04
N GLY A 401 -4.01 -11.75 17.56
CA GLY A 401 -3.57 -11.69 18.95
C GLY A 401 -2.29 -12.49 19.20
N LEU A 402 -1.73 -12.31 20.40
CA LEU A 402 -0.53 -12.99 20.85
C LEU A 402 -0.79 -14.41 21.38
N LYS A 403 -2.04 -14.75 21.68
CA LYS A 403 -2.46 -16.06 22.18
C LYS A 403 -3.89 -16.36 21.75
N ALA A 404 -4.28 -17.62 21.87
CA ALA A 404 -5.69 -17.97 21.88
C ALA A 404 -6.33 -17.40 23.16
N GLU A 405 -7.40 -16.62 22.99
CA GLU A 405 -8.26 -16.14 24.07
C GLU A 405 -9.48 -17.07 24.22
N GLU A 406 -9.95 -17.27 25.45
CA GLU A 406 -11.14 -18.10 25.75
C GLU A 406 -12.45 -17.47 25.30
#